data_AF-A0A932JBT2-F1
#
_entry.id   AF-A0A932JBT2-F1
#
_cell.length_a   1.000
_cell.length_b   1.000
_cell.length_c   1.000
_cell.angle_alpha   90.00
_cell.angle_beta   90.00
_cell.angle_gamma   90.00
#
_symmetry.space_group_name_H-M   'P 1'
#
loop_
_entity.id
_entity.type
_entity.pdbx_description
1 polymer ?
#
loop_
_entity_poly.entity_id
_entity_poly.type
_entity_poly.pdbx_seq_one_letter_code
_entity_poly.pdbx_strand_id
1 'polypeptide(L)' 'MSERVAEILLIIRRWDPNTGLSEHALSYPDLESLYDACLKVEPPDLVERIVIRGQDESGQERTLTLSFQSVTIHSRRL' A
#
# COMPACT_ATOMS: atom_id res chain seq x y z
N MET A 1 21.98 -15.70 8.00
CA MET A 1 21.71 -15.00 6.72
C MET A 1 21.21 -13.61 7.09
N SER A 2 21.37 -12.60 6.22
CA SER A 2 20.84 -11.25 6.50
C SER A 2 19.39 -11.13 6.04
N GLU A 3 18.61 -10.29 6.70
CA GLU A 3 17.28 -9.89 6.25
C GLU A 3 17.34 -9.35 4.81
N ARG A 4 16.31 -9.65 4.02
CA ARG A 4 16.24 -9.20 2.62
C ARG A 4 14.82 -8.89 2.21
N VAL A 5 14.62 -7.71 1.63
CA VAL A 5 13.41 -7.37 0.89
C VAL A 5 13.45 -8.03 -0.49
N ALA A 6 12.38 -8.73 -0.83
CA ALA A 6 12.20 -9.41 -2.11
C ALA A 6 11.25 -8.63 -3.03
N GLU A 7 10.20 -8.03 -2.48
CA GLU A 7 9.16 -7.34 -3.26
C GLU A 7 8.53 -6.22 -2.44
N ILE A 8 8.23 -5.10 -3.11
CA ILE A 8 7.48 -3.96 -2.57
C ILE A 8 6.31 -3.70 -3.50
N LEU A 9 5.08 -3.75 -2.96
CA LEU A 9 3.85 -3.52 -3.69
C LEU A 9 3.09 -2.33 -3.12
N LEU A 10 2.69 -1.40 -3.98
CA LEU A 10 1.66 -0.40 -3.70
C LEU A 10 0.32 -0.93 -4.19
N ILE A 11 -0.66 -1.00 -3.30
CA ILE A 11 -2.04 -1.29 -3.66
C ILE A 11 -2.80 0.02 -3.74
N ILE A 12 -3.29 0.31 -4.94
CA ILE A 12 -4.15 1.45 -5.23
C ILE A 12 -5.58 0.95 -5.37
N ARG A 13 -6.52 1.60 -4.71
CA ARG A 13 -7.94 1.38 -4.93
C ARG A 13 -8.53 2.52 -5.77
N ARG A 14 -9.51 2.19 -6.59
CA ARG A 14 -10.33 3.16 -7.34
C ARG A 14 -11.79 2.81 -7.15
N TRP A 15 -12.60 3.82 -6.84
CA TRP A 15 -14.06 3.68 -6.90
C TRP A 15 -14.58 4.29 -8.20
N ASP A 16 -15.24 3.47 -9.02
CA ASP A 16 -15.95 3.90 -10.21
C ASP A 16 -17.45 3.64 -10.02
N PRO A 17 -18.36 4.62 -10.25
CA PRO A 17 -19.79 4.42 -10.05
C PRO A 17 -20.43 3.36 -10.96
N ASN A 18 -19.84 3.07 -12.12
CA ASN A 18 -20.36 2.13 -13.11
C ASN A 18 -19.77 0.73 -12.92
N THR A 19 -18.49 0.61 -12.53
CA THR A 19 -17.80 -0.68 -12.39
C THR A 19 -17.55 -1.10 -10.94
N GLY A 20 -17.82 -0.23 -9.97
CA GLY A 20 -17.60 -0.48 -8.54
C GLY A 20 -16.14 -0.27 -8.10
N LEU A 21 -15.76 -0.94 -7.01
CA LEU A 21 -14.42 -0.85 -6.44
C LEU A 21 -13.45 -1.76 -7.20
N SER A 22 -12.32 -1.22 -7.66
CA SER A 22 -11.19 -1.99 -8.19
C SER A 22 -9.93 -1.76 -7.37
N GLU A 23 -9.06 -2.77 -7.33
CA GLU A 23 -7.73 -2.71 -6.74
C GLU A 23 -6.66 -3.01 -7.81
N HIS A 24 -5.56 -2.29 -7.76
CA HIS A 24 -4.41 -2.45 -8.64
C HIS A 24 -3.14 -2.56 -7.80
N ALA A 25 -2.32 -3.59 -8.06
CA ALA A 25 -1.03 -3.77 -7.42
C ALA A 25 0.09 -3.30 -8.36
N LEU A 26 0.94 -2.41 -7.88
CA LEU A 26 2.11 -1.90 -8.61
C LEU A 26 3.37 -2.26 -7.84
N SER A 27 4.35 -2.85 -8.54
CA SER A 27 5.63 -3.26 -7.96
C SER A 27 6.67 -2.15 -8.06
N TYR A 28 7.44 -1.96 -7.00
CA TYR A 28 8.50 -0.96 -6.92
C TYR A 28 9.83 -1.59 -6.47
N PRO A 29 10.97 -1.07 -6.97
CA PRO A 29 12.28 -1.63 -6.67
C PRO A 29 12.81 -1.25 -5.29
N ASP A 30 12.40 -0.11 -4.75
CA ASP A 30 12.90 0.48 -3.50
C ASP A 30 11.84 1.37 -2.84
N LEU A 31 12.13 1.82 -1.61
CA LEU A 31 11.21 2.63 -0.81
C LEU A 31 11.10 4.07 -1.34
N GLU A 32 12.16 4.60 -1.94
CA GLU A 32 12.20 5.92 -2.55
C GLU A 32 11.24 6.00 -3.75
N SER A 33 11.30 5.03 -4.67
CA SER A 33 10.40 4.94 -5.82
C SER A 33 8.95 4.71 -5.39
N LEU A 34 8.74 3.90 -4.34
CA LEU A 34 7.42 3.73 -3.74
C LEU A 34 6.88 5.06 -3.18
N TYR A 35 7.72 5.79 -2.44
CA TYR A 35 7.34 7.06 -1.82
C TYR A 35 6.96 8.10 -2.87
N ASP A 36 7.78 8.25 -3.91
CA ASP A 36 7.49 9.12 -5.04
C ASP A 36 6.18 8.76 -5.76
N ALA A 37 5.88 7.47 -5.88
CA ALA A 37 4.63 7.01 -6.47
C ALA A 37 3.41 7.35 -5.60
N CYS A 38 3.50 7.13 -4.28
CA CYS A 38 2.44 7.49 -3.34
C CYS A 38 2.05 8.97 -3.42
N LEU A 39 3.03 9.86 -3.59
CA LEU A 39 2.79 11.31 -3.71
C LEU A 39 2.11 11.73 -5.02
N LYS A 40 2.17 10.89 -6.05
CA LYS A 40 1.59 11.14 -7.39
C LYS A 40 0.20 10.53 -7.54
N VAL A 41 -0.30 9.83 -6.53
CA VAL A 41 -1.67 9.28 -6.55
C VAL A 41 -2.66 10.42 -6.41
N GLU A 42 -3.54 10.57 -7.40
CA GLU A 42 -4.58 11.60 -7.45
C GLU A 42 -5.97 10.96 -7.55
N PRO A 43 -7.04 11.63 -7.08
CA PRO A 43 -8.40 11.14 -7.25
C PRO A 43 -8.72 10.82 -8.74
N PRO A 44 -9.43 9.72 -9.04
CA PRO A 44 -10.18 8.87 -8.10
C PRO A 44 -9.36 7.75 -7.44
N ASP A 45 -8.05 7.68 -7.70
CA ASP A 45 -7.17 6.69 -7.08
C ASP A 45 -6.84 7.07 -5.63
N LEU A 46 -6.77 6.05 -4.77
CA LEU A 46 -6.36 6.19 -3.38
C LEU A 46 -5.36 5.10 -3.03
N VAL A 47 -4.33 5.47 -2.29
CA VAL A 47 -3.44 4.48 -1.65
C VAL A 47 -4.25 3.71 -0.60
N GLU A 48 -4.31 2.39 -0.76
CA GLU A 48 -5.02 1.49 0.17
C GLU A 48 -4.03 0.87 1.16
N ARG A 49 -2.99 0.21 0.64
CA ARG A 49 -1.97 -0.47 1.46
C ARG A 49 -0.65 -0.64 0.72
N ILE A 50 0.42 -0.79 1.47
CA ILE A 50 1.75 -1.16 1.01
C ILE A 50 2.04 -2.57 1.54
N VAL A 51 2.55 -3.45 0.69
CA VAL A 51 2.95 -4.81 1.05
C VAL A 51 4.42 -4.99 0.75
N ILE A 52 5.22 -5.32 1.76
CA ILE A 52 6.64 -5.63 1.62
C ILE A 52 6.84 -7.10 1.96
N ARG A 53 7.38 -7.87 1.02
CA ARG A 53 7.71 -9.28 1.21
C ARG A 53 9.21 -9.44 1.30
N GLY A 54 9.66 -10.32 2.18
CA GLY A 54 11.07 -10.58 2.37
C GLY A 54 11.32 -11.84 3.18
N GLN A 55 12.56 -12.00 3.61
CA GLN A 55 12.98 -13.09 4.48
C GLN A 55 13.62 -12.53 5.75
N ASP A 56 13.38 -13.18 6.89
CA ASP A 56 14.10 -12.90 8.13
C ASP A 56 15.47 -13.61 8.17
N GLU A 57 16.19 -13.46 9.28
CA GLU A 57 17.54 -14.03 9.47
C GLU A 57 17.60 -15.57 9.35
N SER A 58 16.47 -16.25 9.59
CA SER A 58 16.32 -17.70 9.48
C SER A 58 15.98 -18.16 8.06
N GLY A 59 15.81 -17.22 7.12
CA GLY A 59 15.34 -17.48 5.77
C GLY A 59 13.82 -17.71 5.68
N GLN A 60 13.08 -17.48 6.77
CA GLN A 60 11.63 -17.62 6.76
C GLN A 60 10.99 -16.42 6.09
N GLU A 61 10.02 -16.67 5.21
CA GLU A 61 9.27 -15.62 4.54
C GLU A 61 8.46 -14.78 5.54
N ARG A 62 8.55 -13.46 5.37
CA ARG A 62 7.83 -12.45 6.14
C ARG A 62 7.12 -11.49 5.19
N THR A 63 5.93 -11.06 5.60
CA THR A 63 5.14 -10.05 4.92
C THR A 63 4.83 -8.94 5.90
N LEU A 64 5.21 -7.71 5.57
CA LEU A 64 4.80 -6.50 6.26
C LEU A 64 3.71 -5.82 5.44
N THR A 65 2.56 -5.58 6.05
CA THR A 65 1.44 -4.86 5.43
C THR A 65 1.20 -3.57 6.19
N LEU A 66 1.37 -2.42 5.51
CA LEU A 66 1.01 -1.11 6.02
C LEU A 66 -0.29 -0.68 5.36
N SER A 67 -1.39 -0.63 6.11
CA SER A 67 -2.70 -0.19 5.60
C SER A 67 -3.03 1.21 6.08
N PHE A 68 -3.62 2.02 5.20
CA PHE A 68 -4.14 3.33 5.57
C PHE A 68 -5.57 3.19 6.06
N GLN A 69 -5.80 3.50 7.34
CA GLN A 69 -7.14 3.58 7.90
C GLN A 69 -7.52 5.05 8.12
N SER A 70 -8.35 5.58 7.22
CA SER A 70 -9.00 6.88 7.45
C SER A 70 -10.13 6.69 8.47
N VAL A 71 -9.87 6.96 9.75
CA VAL A 71 -10.94 7.15 10.73
C VAL A 71 -11.60 8.50 10.48
N THR A 72 -12.78 8.49 9.86
CA THR A 72 -13.62 9.68 9.76
C THR A 72 -14.09 10.07 11.16
N ILE A 73 -13.37 10.99 11.81
CA ILE A 73 -13.84 11.59 13.07
C ILE A 73 -15.08 12.41 12.73
N HIS A 74 -16.26 11.83 12.96
CA HIS A 74 -17.51 12.57 12.93
C HIS A 74 -17.50 13.46 14.17
N SER A 75 -17.10 14.73 14.02
CA SER A 75 -17.35 15.73 15.06
C SER A 75 -18.85 15.87 15.21
N ARG A 76 -19.43 15.18 16.19
CA ARG A 76 -20.81 15.35 16.61
C ARG A 76 -20.92 16.79 17.13
N ARG A 77 -21.46 17.71 16.33
CA ARG A 77 -21.87 19.03 16.84
C ARG A 77 -23.02 18.78 17.80
N LEU A 78 -22.78 19.10 19.08
CA LEU A 78 -23.81 19.29 20.10
C LEU A 78 -24.57 20.59 19.80
#